data_AF-A0A6B1D838-F1
#
_entry.id   AF-A0A6B1D838-F1
#
_cell.length_a   1.000
_cell.length_b   1.000
_cell.length_c   1.000
_cell.angle_alpha   90.00
_cell.angle_beta   90.00
_cell.angle_gamma   90.00
#
_symmetry.space_group_name_H-M   'P 1'
#
loop_
_entity.id
_entity.type
_entity.pdbx_description
1 polymer ?
#
loop_
_entity_poly.entity_id
_entity_poly.type
_entity_poly.pdbx_seq_one_letter_code
_entity_poly.pdbx_strand_id
1 'polypeptide(L)'
;MSTNQTDNGSIKVAVITGGHFFDVPGFHAIFRDMPQVDSYIQLEANWAADIGQALDTYDVFLFYNMPRGLPEERTRRVLEKLGESGQGIFLLHHAILAYEQWPFWSDLVGISDRSFGYDHEQELSVQIADPAHPITQGIEAWQMVDETYSMASAGEDSHHLLTTEHARSMRVLGWTRQFRNARVFCYQSGHDNLTYVDPNFRKTILRGIQWCAGRI
;
A
#
# COMPACT_ATOMS: atom_id res chain seq x y z
N MET A 1 -17.77 -24.94 -16.96
CA MET A 1 -16.83 -24.19 -17.81
C MET A 1 -16.85 -22.77 -17.30
N SER A 2 -15.85 -22.38 -16.50
CA SER A 2 -15.79 -21.04 -15.91
C SER A 2 -15.18 -20.10 -16.94
N THR A 3 -15.97 -19.17 -17.43
CA THR A 3 -15.52 -18.11 -18.34
C THR A 3 -14.71 -17.10 -17.53
N ASN A 4 -13.38 -17.17 -17.63
CA ASN A 4 -12.52 -16.03 -17.30
C ASN A 4 -12.79 -14.92 -18.34
N GLN A 5 -13.83 -14.13 -18.08
CA GLN A 5 -13.99 -12.82 -18.69
C GLN A 5 -13.16 -11.86 -17.84
N THR A 6 -11.95 -11.54 -18.31
CA THR A 6 -11.21 -10.39 -17.79
C THR A 6 -12.03 -9.16 -18.12
N ASP A 7 -12.80 -8.68 -17.15
CA ASP A 7 -13.62 -7.49 -17.30
C ASP A 7 -12.73 -6.30 -17.69
N ASN A 8 -12.91 -5.75 -18.89
CA ASN A 8 -12.05 -4.70 -19.45
C ASN A 8 -12.30 -3.30 -18.83
N GLY A 9 -13.04 -3.23 -17.72
CA GLY A 9 -13.29 -2.02 -16.96
C GLY A 9 -12.09 -1.52 -16.14
N SER A 10 -12.14 -0.25 -15.76
CA SER A 10 -11.19 0.37 -14.82
C SER A 10 -11.25 -0.30 -13.44
N ILE A 11 -10.10 -0.46 -12.78
CA ILE A 11 -10.01 -0.99 -11.42
C ILE A 11 -10.55 0.05 -10.46
N LYS A 12 -11.61 -0.26 -9.71
CA LYS A 12 -12.16 0.64 -8.70
C LYS A 12 -11.35 0.57 -7.43
N VAL A 13 -10.74 1.68 -7.04
CA VAL A 13 -9.85 1.74 -5.88
C VAL A 13 -10.39 2.73 -4.87
N ALA A 14 -10.70 2.26 -3.65
CA ALA A 14 -10.87 3.16 -2.52
C ALA A 14 -9.48 3.60 -2.04
N VAL A 15 -9.17 4.89 -2.19
CA VAL A 15 -7.91 5.47 -1.69
C VAL A 15 -8.22 6.16 -0.37
N ILE A 16 -7.79 5.53 0.73
CA ILE A 16 -8.19 5.84 2.10
C ILE A 16 -7.08 6.68 2.75
N THR A 17 -7.41 7.93 3.07
CA THR A 17 -6.46 8.94 3.58
C THR A 17 -6.86 9.44 4.98
N GLY A 18 -5.98 10.19 5.62
CA GLY A 18 -6.22 10.86 6.90
C GLY A 18 -5.16 10.56 7.96
N GLY A 19 -5.17 11.30 9.06
CA GLY A 19 -4.24 11.10 10.19
C GLY A 19 -2.80 11.58 9.98
N HIS A 20 -2.42 11.96 8.75
CA HIS A 20 -1.11 12.56 8.45
C HIS A 20 -1.19 13.54 7.28
N PHE A 21 -0.31 14.53 7.28
CA PHE A 21 -0.15 15.47 6.17
C PHE A 21 0.57 14.80 4.98
N PHE A 22 0.28 15.28 3.77
CA PHE A 22 1.00 14.93 2.55
C PHE A 22 0.73 15.99 1.47
N ASP A 23 1.53 15.98 0.40
CA ASP A 23 1.29 16.84 -0.77
C ASP A 23 0.05 16.36 -1.56
N VAL A 24 -1.10 16.97 -1.29
CA VAL A 24 -2.38 16.57 -1.89
C VAL A 24 -2.38 16.65 -3.43
N PRO A 25 -1.93 17.75 -4.08
CA PRO A 25 -1.96 17.83 -5.53
C PRO A 25 -1.10 16.77 -6.23
N GLY A 26 0.11 16.52 -5.73
CA GLY A 26 1.06 15.53 -6.24
C GLY A 26 0.55 14.11 -6.01
N PHE A 27 0.02 13.81 -4.83
CA PHE A 27 -0.60 12.50 -4.56
C PHE A 27 -1.78 12.24 -5.50
N HIS A 28 -2.66 13.21 -5.70
CA HIS A 28 -3.76 13.10 -6.67
C HIS A 28 -3.27 12.99 -8.13
N ALA A 29 -2.10 13.54 -8.44
CA ALA A 29 -1.53 13.44 -9.79
C ALA A 29 -1.13 11.99 -10.11
N ILE A 30 -0.71 11.18 -9.12
CA ILE A 30 -0.38 9.75 -9.31
C ILE A 30 -1.54 9.03 -10.01
N PHE A 31 -2.74 9.15 -9.47
CA PHE A 31 -3.92 8.44 -9.98
C PHE A 31 -4.49 9.03 -11.27
N ARG A 32 -4.39 10.36 -11.45
CA ARG A 32 -4.82 11.01 -12.70
C ARG A 32 -4.04 10.53 -13.93
N ASP A 33 -2.80 10.10 -13.74
CA ASP A 33 -1.95 9.53 -14.80
C ASP A 33 -2.13 8.01 -14.97
N MET A 34 -3.10 7.41 -14.27
CA MET A 34 -3.42 5.98 -14.35
C MET A 34 -4.85 5.79 -14.89
N PRO A 35 -5.10 5.93 -16.21
CA PRO A 35 -6.46 5.90 -16.77
C PRO A 35 -7.22 4.57 -16.61
N GLN A 36 -6.51 3.52 -16.18
CA GLN A 36 -7.05 2.19 -15.88
C GLN A 36 -7.41 2.01 -14.40
N VAL A 37 -7.22 3.05 -13.59
CA VAL A 37 -7.58 3.11 -12.17
C VAL A 37 -8.68 4.16 -11.98
N ASP A 38 -9.84 3.72 -11.50
CA ASP A 38 -10.94 4.58 -11.07
C ASP A 38 -10.81 4.80 -9.56
N SER A 39 -10.07 5.85 -9.18
CA SER A 39 -9.70 6.11 -7.79
C SER A 39 -10.70 7.01 -7.06
N TYR A 40 -11.16 6.56 -5.90
CA TYR A 40 -12.03 7.30 -5.00
C TYR A 40 -11.25 7.69 -3.74
N ILE A 41 -10.61 8.87 -3.80
CA ILE A 41 -9.81 9.42 -2.69
C ILE A 41 -10.75 10.01 -1.64
N GLN A 42 -10.71 9.47 -0.43
CA GLN A 42 -11.61 9.83 0.65
C GLN A 42 -10.96 9.66 2.03
N LEU A 43 -11.51 10.33 3.03
CA LEU A 43 -11.12 10.14 4.43
C LEU A 43 -11.59 8.77 4.93
N GLU A 44 -10.80 8.13 5.79
CA GLU A 44 -11.16 6.86 6.42
C GLU A 44 -12.53 6.91 7.13
N ALA A 45 -12.84 8.02 7.82
CA ALA A 45 -14.12 8.18 8.50
C ALA A 45 -15.33 8.15 7.55
N ASN A 46 -15.17 8.64 6.30
CA ASN A 46 -16.21 8.59 5.28
C ASN A 46 -16.35 7.18 4.72
N TRP A 47 -15.22 6.53 4.38
CA TRP A 47 -15.21 5.16 3.90
C TRP A 47 -15.84 4.19 4.93
N ALA A 48 -15.45 4.30 6.20
CA ALA A 48 -15.97 3.45 7.27
C ALA A 48 -17.44 3.74 7.66
N ALA A 49 -17.98 4.90 7.28
CA ALA A 49 -19.38 5.24 7.54
C ALA A 49 -20.37 4.50 6.61
N ASP A 50 -19.92 4.07 5.43
CA ASP A 50 -20.75 3.39 4.44
C ASP A 50 -20.81 1.87 4.66
N ILE A 51 -21.30 1.48 5.84
CA ILE A 51 -21.34 0.07 6.27
C ILE A 51 -22.24 -0.74 5.31
N GLY A 52 -21.62 -1.57 4.47
CA GLY A 52 -22.26 -2.37 3.42
C GLY A 52 -21.60 -2.11 2.07
N GLN A 53 -21.69 -0.89 1.54
CA GLN A 53 -21.10 -0.57 0.23
C GLN A 53 -19.58 -0.36 0.28
N ALA A 54 -19.04 0.03 1.44
CA ALA A 54 -17.62 0.29 1.61
C ALA A 54 -16.74 -0.90 1.20
N LEU A 55 -17.25 -2.12 1.35
CA LEU A 55 -16.54 -3.34 0.98
C LEU A 55 -16.97 -3.86 -0.41
N ASP A 56 -18.24 -3.77 -0.77
CA ASP A 56 -18.76 -4.38 -2.01
C ASP A 56 -18.48 -3.58 -3.30
N THR A 57 -18.09 -2.30 -3.19
CA THR A 57 -17.97 -1.39 -4.34
C THR A 57 -16.62 -1.45 -5.05
N TYR A 58 -15.55 -1.77 -4.31
CA TYR A 58 -14.17 -1.57 -4.75
C TYR A 58 -13.44 -2.89 -4.98
N ASP A 59 -12.55 -2.92 -5.96
CA ASP A 59 -11.66 -4.05 -6.23
C ASP A 59 -10.46 -4.07 -5.27
N VAL A 60 -10.00 -2.86 -4.88
CA VAL A 60 -8.82 -2.66 -4.05
C VAL A 60 -9.06 -1.58 -3.00
N PHE A 61 -8.60 -1.84 -1.78
CA PHE A 61 -8.46 -0.83 -0.71
C PHE A 61 -6.99 -0.38 -0.64
N LEU A 62 -6.71 0.85 -1.07
CA LEU A 62 -5.39 1.46 -0.93
C LEU A 62 -5.39 2.41 0.26
N PHE A 63 -4.65 2.06 1.31
CA PHE A 63 -4.49 2.87 2.50
C PHE A 63 -3.25 3.76 2.37
N TYR A 64 -3.44 5.06 2.61
CA TYR A 64 -2.41 6.09 2.72
C TYR A 64 -2.73 7.02 3.91
N ASN A 65 -3.15 6.41 5.03
CA ASN A 65 -3.55 7.08 6.26
C ASN A 65 -2.60 6.71 7.41
N MET A 66 -2.55 7.50 8.48
CA MET A 66 -1.75 7.20 9.68
C MET A 66 -2.47 7.49 11.02
N PRO A 67 -3.71 7.01 11.21
CA PRO A 67 -4.34 7.09 12.52
C PRO A 67 -3.49 6.35 13.56
N ARG A 68 -3.39 6.93 14.76
CA ARG A 68 -2.57 6.41 15.87
C ARG A 68 -3.40 5.58 16.84
N GLY A 69 -2.76 4.67 17.56
CA GLY A 69 -3.36 3.91 18.65
C GLY A 69 -4.28 2.79 18.17
N LEU A 70 -5.52 2.80 18.65
CA LEU A 70 -6.57 1.84 18.25
C LEU A 70 -7.63 2.56 17.41
N PRO A 71 -8.25 1.88 16.42
CA PRO A 71 -9.36 2.45 15.67
C PRO A 71 -10.57 2.71 16.56
N GLU A 72 -11.34 3.75 16.21
CA GLU A 72 -12.69 3.94 16.76
C GLU A 72 -13.60 2.77 16.39
N GLU A 73 -14.59 2.48 17.22
CA GLU A 73 -15.44 1.27 17.11
C GLU A 73 -16.08 1.10 15.72
N ARG A 74 -16.50 2.19 15.08
CA ARG A 74 -17.08 2.14 13.73
C ARG A 74 -16.05 1.68 12.71
N THR A 75 -14.90 2.34 12.66
CA THR A 75 -13.79 2.01 11.77
C THR A 75 -13.30 0.60 12.03
N ARG A 76 -13.15 0.23 13.30
CA ARG A 76 -12.74 -1.10 13.73
C ARG A 76 -13.61 -2.19 13.12
N ARG A 77 -14.94 -2.06 13.20
CA ARG A 77 -15.89 -3.03 12.64
C ARG A 77 -15.77 -3.23 11.13
N VAL A 78 -15.39 -2.19 10.39
CA VAL A 78 -15.18 -2.29 8.94
C VAL A 78 -13.81 -2.90 8.66
N LEU A 79 -12.76 -2.45 9.35
CA LEU A 79 -11.41 -2.97 9.20
C LEU A 79 -11.30 -4.45 9.57
N GLU A 80 -12.00 -4.92 10.61
CA GLU A 80 -11.97 -6.33 11.02
C GLU A 80 -12.55 -7.28 9.97
N LYS A 81 -13.31 -6.76 8.99
CA LYS A 81 -13.82 -7.52 7.83
C LYS A 81 -12.86 -7.54 6.65
N LEU A 82 -11.75 -6.80 6.71
CA LEU A 82 -10.73 -6.89 5.69
C LEU A 82 -10.22 -8.32 5.56
N GLY A 83 -10.03 -8.74 4.31
CA GLY A 83 -9.61 -10.11 4.00
C GLY A 83 -10.71 -11.17 4.06
N GLU A 84 -11.97 -10.83 4.34
CA GLU A 84 -13.07 -11.81 4.29
C GLU A 84 -13.52 -12.10 2.84
N SER A 85 -13.69 -11.06 2.03
CA SER A 85 -14.30 -11.11 0.69
C SER A 85 -13.31 -11.21 -0.49
N GLY A 86 -12.00 -11.16 -0.22
CA GLY A 86 -10.94 -11.43 -1.21
C GLY A 86 -10.47 -10.24 -2.04
N GLN A 87 -11.04 -9.05 -1.85
CA GLN A 87 -10.49 -7.79 -2.41
C GLN A 87 -9.02 -7.63 -2.01
N GLY A 88 -8.25 -7.02 -2.91
CA GLY A 88 -6.85 -6.71 -2.64
C GLY A 88 -6.71 -5.55 -1.65
N ILE A 89 -5.65 -5.57 -0.85
CA ILE A 89 -5.31 -4.51 0.09
C ILE A 89 -3.93 -3.98 -0.28
N PHE A 90 -3.78 -2.66 -0.36
CA PHE A 90 -2.52 -2.00 -0.60
C PHE A 90 -2.23 -1.03 0.55
N LEU A 91 -1.24 -1.33 1.39
CA LEU A 91 -0.75 -0.42 2.44
C LEU A 91 0.43 0.40 1.91
N LEU A 92 0.23 1.70 1.72
CA LEU A 92 1.23 2.61 1.19
C LEU A 92 1.76 3.54 2.29
N HIS A 93 3.08 3.56 2.43
CA HIS A 93 3.86 4.49 3.26
C HIS A 93 3.28 4.65 4.68
N HIS A 94 2.61 5.77 4.94
CA HIS A 94 1.89 6.09 6.18
C HIS A 94 1.07 4.93 6.75
N ALA A 95 0.38 4.17 5.89
CA ALA A 95 -0.51 3.10 6.31
C ALA A 95 0.22 1.93 7.01
N ILE A 96 1.51 1.76 6.75
CA ILE A 96 2.35 0.77 7.46
C ILE A 96 2.44 1.14 8.94
N LEU A 97 2.43 2.44 9.27
CA LEU A 97 2.60 2.96 10.62
C LEU A 97 1.28 3.23 11.35
N ALA A 98 0.14 2.98 10.72
CA ALA A 98 -1.17 3.14 11.33
C ALA A 98 -1.40 2.11 12.46
N TYR A 99 -2.27 2.47 13.39
CA TYR A 99 -2.80 1.61 14.46
C TYR A 99 -1.73 0.78 15.17
N GLU A 100 -0.64 1.42 15.62
CA GLU A 100 0.54 0.76 16.17
C GLU A 100 0.27 -0.07 17.42
N GLN A 101 -0.86 0.16 18.10
CA GLN A 101 -1.29 -0.59 19.29
C GLN A 101 -2.20 -1.77 18.96
N TRP A 102 -2.55 -1.98 17.69
CA TRP A 102 -3.54 -2.96 17.27
C TRP A 102 -2.91 -4.18 16.57
N PRO A 103 -2.92 -5.38 17.19
CA PRO A 103 -2.32 -6.58 16.60
C PRO A 103 -2.87 -6.96 15.23
N PHE A 104 -4.17 -6.73 14.98
CA PHE A 104 -4.79 -7.00 13.69
C PHE A 104 -4.09 -6.25 12.55
N TRP A 105 -3.72 -4.98 12.79
CA TRP A 105 -3.01 -4.20 11.78
C TRP A 105 -1.54 -4.65 11.64
N SER A 106 -0.91 -5.08 12.75
CA SER A 106 0.42 -5.72 12.69
C SER A 106 0.42 -6.96 11.81
N ASP A 107 -0.60 -7.81 11.95
CA ASP A 107 -0.75 -9.02 11.15
C ASP A 107 -1.05 -8.69 9.68
N LEU A 108 -1.79 -7.61 9.41
CA LEU A 108 -2.06 -7.14 8.05
C LEU A 108 -0.78 -6.60 7.39
N VAL A 109 0.04 -5.84 8.10
CA VAL A 109 1.30 -5.25 7.60
C VAL A 109 2.40 -6.31 7.48
N GLY A 110 2.53 -7.20 8.46
CA GLY A 110 3.67 -8.13 8.58
C GLY A 110 4.89 -7.63 9.27
N ILE A 111 4.69 -6.64 10.14
CA ILE A 111 5.72 -6.14 11.03
C ILE A 111 5.10 -6.07 12.43
N SER A 112 5.60 -6.94 13.32
CA SER A 112 5.12 -7.08 14.68
C SER A 112 5.56 -5.91 15.57
N ASP A 113 6.82 -5.49 15.47
CA ASP A 113 7.34 -4.29 16.13
C ASP A 113 7.43 -3.14 15.12
N ARG A 114 6.49 -2.20 15.22
CA ARG A 114 6.45 -0.99 14.39
C ARG A 114 6.99 0.24 15.11
N SER A 115 7.86 0.06 16.10
CA SER A 115 8.68 1.14 16.63
C SER A 115 9.62 1.64 15.53
N PHE A 116 9.61 2.95 15.27
CA PHE A 116 10.27 3.51 14.10
C PHE A 116 11.00 4.83 14.40
N GLY A 117 12.10 5.07 13.70
CA GLY A 117 12.62 6.39 13.39
C GLY A 117 12.44 6.70 11.90
N TYR A 118 12.66 7.95 11.50
CA TYR A 118 12.56 8.36 10.11
C TYR A 118 13.58 9.44 9.75
N ASP A 119 13.95 9.49 8.47
CA ASP A 119 14.81 10.52 7.89
C ASP A 119 14.23 10.92 6.53
N HIS A 120 13.89 12.21 6.36
CA HIS A 120 13.39 12.74 5.09
C HIS A 120 14.50 12.96 4.06
N GLU A 121 14.12 13.12 2.79
CA GLU A 121 14.99 13.57 1.70
C GLU A 121 16.27 12.71 1.54
N GLN A 122 16.14 11.40 1.68
CA GLN A 122 17.25 10.46 1.52
C GLN A 122 17.37 9.98 0.08
N GLU A 123 18.60 9.93 -0.44
CA GLU A 123 18.91 9.26 -1.70
C GLU A 123 18.82 7.75 -1.52
N LEU A 124 17.72 7.17 -1.99
CA LEU A 124 17.38 5.78 -1.79
C LEU A 124 17.69 4.98 -3.05
N SER A 125 18.61 4.01 -2.94
CA SER A 125 18.82 3.01 -3.98
C SER A 125 17.90 1.83 -3.75
N VAL A 126 16.93 1.65 -4.65
CA VAL A 126 15.96 0.56 -4.62
C VAL A 126 16.45 -0.59 -5.49
N GLN A 127 16.55 -1.78 -4.89
CA GLN A 127 16.98 -3.02 -5.50
C GLN A 127 15.78 -3.95 -5.72
N ILE A 128 15.84 -4.77 -6.77
CA ILE A 128 14.80 -5.73 -7.12
C ILE A 128 15.15 -7.09 -6.53
N ALA A 129 14.45 -7.50 -5.47
CA ALA A 129 14.68 -8.78 -4.80
C ALA A 129 14.11 -9.96 -5.58
N ASP A 130 12.94 -9.76 -6.21
CA ASP A 130 12.32 -10.75 -7.09
C ASP A 130 11.92 -10.07 -8.42
N PRO A 131 12.70 -10.22 -9.50
CA PRO A 131 12.37 -9.64 -10.80
C PRO A 131 11.30 -10.43 -11.58
N ALA A 132 10.88 -11.61 -11.11
CA ALA A 132 9.88 -12.44 -11.75
C ALA A 132 8.45 -12.14 -11.27
N HIS A 133 8.29 -11.54 -10.08
CA HIS A 133 6.98 -11.18 -9.55
C HIS A 133 6.26 -10.16 -10.47
N PRO A 134 4.93 -10.28 -10.70
CA PRO A 134 4.20 -9.40 -11.62
C PRO A 134 4.38 -7.90 -11.34
N ILE A 135 4.47 -7.51 -10.07
CA ILE A 135 4.70 -6.10 -9.67
C ILE A 135 6.04 -5.57 -10.20
N THR A 136 7.10 -6.36 -10.10
CA THR A 136 8.49 -5.97 -10.38
C THR A 136 8.98 -6.42 -11.76
N GLN A 137 8.19 -7.19 -12.51
CA GLN A 137 8.60 -7.75 -13.80
C GLN A 137 9.05 -6.69 -14.81
N GLY A 138 10.33 -6.65 -15.18
CA GLY A 138 10.87 -5.63 -16.08
C GLY A 138 10.92 -4.22 -15.48
N ILE A 139 10.97 -4.11 -14.14
CA ILE A 139 11.50 -2.96 -13.42
C ILE A 139 12.96 -3.29 -13.10
N GLU A 140 13.86 -2.36 -13.38
CA GLU A 140 15.26 -2.46 -13.00
C GLU A 140 15.49 -1.67 -11.71
N ALA A 141 16.60 -1.95 -11.01
CA ALA A 141 16.99 -1.17 -9.84
C ALA A 141 17.08 0.32 -10.18
N TRP A 142 16.65 1.19 -9.27
CA TRP A 142 16.61 2.63 -9.50
C TRP A 142 17.02 3.43 -8.28
N GLN A 143 17.18 4.74 -8.48
CA GLN A 143 17.43 5.71 -7.41
C GLN A 143 16.29 6.70 -7.38
N MET A 144 15.86 7.08 -6.18
CA MET A 144 14.89 8.14 -5.95
C MET A 144 15.18 8.84 -4.63
N VAL A 145 14.55 9.99 -4.40
CA VAL A 145 14.58 10.67 -3.11
C VAL A 145 13.29 10.36 -2.37
N ASP A 146 13.39 9.94 -1.11
CA ASP A 146 12.23 9.61 -0.27
C ASP A 146 12.53 9.73 1.23
N GLU A 147 11.51 9.55 2.06
CA GLU A 147 11.68 9.30 3.50
C GLU A 147 12.01 7.83 3.76
N THR A 148 13.03 7.56 4.60
CA THR A 148 13.36 6.20 5.04
C THR A 148 12.88 5.93 6.46
N TYR A 149 12.42 4.70 6.73
CA TYR A 149 12.05 4.27 8.08
C TYR A 149 13.15 3.42 8.71
N SER A 150 13.70 3.85 9.84
CA SER A 150 14.56 3.02 10.69
C SER A 150 13.70 2.15 11.62
N MET A 151 13.25 1.01 11.13
CA MET A 151 12.38 0.06 11.85
C MET A 151 12.63 -1.40 11.43
N ALA A 152 11.99 -2.34 12.12
CA ALA A 152 12.00 -3.74 11.71
C ALA A 152 11.42 -3.91 10.30
N SER A 153 11.99 -4.82 9.51
CA SER A 153 11.48 -5.15 8.18
C SER A 153 10.37 -6.19 8.25
N ALA A 154 9.62 -6.33 7.15
CA ALA A 154 8.63 -7.40 6.99
C ALA A 154 9.25 -8.78 7.28
N GLY A 155 8.50 -9.62 8.00
CA GLY A 155 8.94 -10.95 8.40
C GLY A 155 9.22 -11.88 7.21
N GLU A 156 9.81 -13.06 7.50
CA GLU A 156 10.08 -14.11 6.51
C GLU A 156 8.82 -14.76 5.94
N ASP A 157 7.67 -14.54 6.57
CA ASP A 157 6.34 -14.94 6.07
C ASP A 157 5.80 -14.00 4.97
N SER A 158 6.53 -12.92 4.68
CA SER A 158 6.25 -12.00 3.57
C SER A 158 7.18 -12.26 2.38
N HIS A 159 6.67 -12.07 1.17
CA HIS A 159 7.45 -12.21 -0.06
C HIS A 159 8.06 -10.84 -0.43
N HIS A 160 9.37 -10.71 -0.28
CA HIS A 160 10.08 -9.45 -0.47
C HIS A 160 10.31 -9.16 -1.96
N LEU A 161 9.94 -7.96 -2.41
CA LEU A 161 10.01 -7.56 -3.81
C LEU A 161 11.04 -6.47 -4.07
N LEU A 162 11.09 -5.49 -3.17
CA LEU A 162 11.96 -4.32 -3.27
C LEU A 162 12.75 -4.17 -1.98
N THR A 163 14.06 -3.94 -2.09
CA THR A 163 14.96 -3.81 -0.95
C THR A 163 15.90 -2.62 -1.10
N THR A 164 16.61 -2.27 -0.05
CA THR A 164 17.67 -1.26 -0.08
C THR A 164 18.80 -1.60 0.88
N GLU A 165 20.00 -1.13 0.56
CA GLU A 165 21.19 -1.18 1.43
C GLU A 165 21.37 0.11 2.26
N HIS A 166 20.42 1.05 2.22
CA HIS A 166 20.55 2.35 2.88
C HIS A 166 20.64 2.20 4.41
N ALA A 167 21.71 2.72 5.01
CA ALA A 167 22.05 2.47 6.42
C ALA A 167 21.03 3.00 7.43
N ARG A 168 20.22 4.01 7.06
CA ARG A 168 19.16 4.60 7.90
C ARG A 168 17.75 4.13 7.52
N SER A 169 17.66 2.98 6.85
CA SER A 169 16.40 2.41 6.37
C SER A 169 16.22 0.98 6.85
N MET A 170 14.96 0.57 6.93
CA MET A 170 14.54 -0.81 6.88
C MET A 170 14.99 -1.44 5.55
N ARG A 171 15.22 -2.75 5.59
CA ARG A 171 15.83 -3.51 4.50
C ARG A 171 14.87 -3.77 3.34
N VAL A 172 13.60 -3.96 3.66
CA VAL A 172 12.55 -4.33 2.70
C VAL A 172 11.65 -3.13 2.51
N LEU A 173 11.63 -2.60 1.28
CA LEU A 173 10.81 -1.45 0.91
C LEU A 173 9.46 -1.88 0.37
N GLY A 174 9.36 -3.01 -0.32
CA GLY A 174 8.11 -3.49 -0.91
C GLY A 174 7.98 -5.00 -0.73
N TRP A 175 6.83 -5.45 -0.27
CA TRP A 175 6.57 -6.87 0.00
C TRP A 175 5.10 -7.21 -0.21
N THR A 176 4.85 -8.46 -0.56
CA THR A 176 3.50 -9.01 -0.63
C THR A 176 3.29 -10.05 0.46
N ARG A 177 2.03 -10.24 0.84
CA ARG A 177 1.63 -11.33 1.72
C ARG A 177 0.17 -11.70 1.53
N GLN A 178 -0.19 -12.84 2.10
CA GLN A 178 -1.58 -13.26 2.20
C GLN A 178 -2.12 -12.89 3.60
N PHE A 179 -3.26 -12.20 3.65
CA PHE A 179 -3.98 -11.94 4.88
C PHE A 179 -5.40 -12.46 4.73
N ARG A 180 -5.70 -13.59 5.38
CA ARG A 180 -6.97 -14.32 5.20
C ARG A 180 -7.19 -14.61 3.70
N ASN A 181 -8.27 -14.14 3.09
CA ASN A 181 -8.56 -14.31 1.66
C ASN A 181 -8.01 -13.16 0.79
N ALA A 182 -7.44 -12.11 1.38
CA ALA A 182 -6.90 -10.96 0.64
C ALA A 182 -5.41 -11.09 0.32
N ARG A 183 -5.06 -10.74 -0.91
CA ARG A 183 -3.69 -10.39 -1.29
C ARG A 183 -3.37 -8.99 -0.76
N VAL A 184 -2.28 -8.88 -0.03
CA VAL A 184 -1.79 -7.61 0.51
C VAL A 184 -0.49 -7.23 -0.15
N PHE A 185 -0.41 -6.01 -0.68
CA PHE A 185 0.84 -5.38 -1.06
C PHE A 185 1.15 -4.27 -0.07
N CYS A 186 2.37 -4.23 0.43
CA CYS A 186 2.86 -3.16 1.27
C CYS A 186 4.04 -2.49 0.56
N TYR A 187 4.06 -1.16 0.57
CA TYR A 187 5.15 -0.40 -0.02
C TYR A 187 5.50 0.77 0.88
N GLN A 188 6.72 0.76 1.42
CA GLN A 188 7.24 1.75 2.35
C GLN A 188 7.36 3.12 1.70
N SER A 189 7.76 3.18 0.44
CA SER A 189 8.08 4.45 -0.18
C SER A 189 6.85 5.30 -0.49
N GLY A 190 7.04 6.63 -0.55
CA GLY A 190 6.02 7.57 -1.01
C GLY A 190 5.64 8.63 -0.01
N HIS A 191 6.60 9.32 0.60
CA HIS A 191 6.35 10.38 1.57
C HIS A 191 5.68 11.62 0.95
N ASP A 192 6.24 12.10 -0.15
CA ASP A 192 5.86 13.37 -0.75
C ASP A 192 6.09 13.41 -2.26
N ASN A 193 5.97 14.61 -2.83
CA ASN A 193 6.08 14.82 -4.28
C ASN A 193 7.48 14.57 -4.85
N LEU A 194 8.54 14.54 -4.04
CA LEU A 194 9.87 14.12 -4.53
C LEU A 194 9.84 12.65 -4.96
N THR A 195 9.10 11.82 -4.22
CA THR A 195 8.89 10.40 -4.54
C THR A 195 7.80 10.23 -5.60
N TYR A 196 6.69 10.98 -5.51
CA TYR A 196 5.53 10.77 -6.38
C TYR A 196 5.82 10.95 -7.87
N VAL A 197 6.74 11.84 -8.22
CA VAL A 197 7.10 12.11 -9.62
C VAL A 197 8.01 11.05 -10.23
N ASP A 198 8.59 10.16 -9.42
CA ASP A 198 9.48 9.11 -9.93
C ASP A 198 8.69 8.08 -10.78
N PRO A 199 9.15 7.79 -12.02
CA PRO A 199 8.41 6.91 -12.92
C PRO A 199 8.40 5.45 -12.46
N ASN A 200 9.44 4.96 -11.78
CA ASN A 200 9.48 3.59 -11.26
C ASN A 200 8.61 3.45 -10.01
N PHE A 201 8.54 4.48 -9.17
CA PHE A 201 7.55 4.57 -8.09
C PHE A 201 6.13 4.47 -8.65
N ARG A 202 5.77 5.33 -9.62
CA ARG A 202 4.42 5.32 -10.25
C ARG A 202 4.11 3.98 -10.91
N LYS A 203 5.07 3.36 -11.59
CA LYS A 203 4.93 2.03 -12.20
C LYS A 203 4.70 0.95 -11.14
N THR A 204 5.38 1.03 -10.00
CA THR A 204 5.20 0.11 -8.86
C THR A 204 3.81 0.28 -8.23
N ILE A 205 3.33 1.51 -8.04
CA ILE A 205 1.97 1.78 -7.55
C ILE A 205 0.92 1.18 -8.48
N LEU A 206 1.00 1.46 -9.78
CA LEU A 206 0.05 0.95 -10.78
C LEU A 206 0.01 -0.58 -10.78
N ARG A 207 1.17 -1.24 -10.77
CA ARG A 207 1.23 -2.69 -10.76
C ARG A 207 0.83 -3.31 -9.43
N GLY A 208 1.10 -2.64 -8.32
CA GLY A 208 0.57 -3.00 -7.00
C GLY A 208 -0.95 -3.05 -7.02
N ILE A 209 -1.60 -2.01 -7.53
CA ILE A 209 -3.05 -1.95 -7.71
C ILE A 209 -3.55 -3.08 -8.63
N GLN A 210 -2.91 -3.29 -9.78
CA GLN A 210 -3.29 -4.34 -10.72
C GLN A 210 -3.17 -5.74 -10.11
N TRP A 211 -2.09 -6.01 -9.36
CA TRP A 211 -1.87 -7.29 -8.71
C TRP A 211 -2.86 -7.53 -7.57
N CYS A 212 -3.11 -6.52 -6.72
CA CYS A 212 -4.15 -6.56 -5.70
C CYS A 212 -5.52 -6.90 -6.31
N ALA A 213 -5.86 -6.27 -7.44
CA ALA A 213 -7.08 -6.52 -8.20
C ALA A 213 -7.08 -7.85 -8.99
N GLY A 214 -5.98 -8.61 -9.01
CA GLY A 214 -5.86 -9.88 -9.74
C GLY A 214 -5.84 -9.75 -11.25
N ARG A 215 -5.33 -8.62 -11.76
CA ARG A 215 -5.22 -8.33 -13.19
C ARG A 215 -3.86 -8.72 -13.78
N ILE A 216 -2.86 -8.93 -12.93
CA ILE A 216 -1.51 -9.41 -13.27
C ILE A 216 -1.01 -10.41 -12.23
#